data_AF-A0A1M7LU92-F1
#
_entry.id   AF-A0A1M7LU92-F1
#
_cell.length_a   1.000
_cell.length_b   1.000
_cell.length_c   1.000
_cell.angle_alpha   90.00
_cell.angle_beta   90.00
_cell.angle_gamma   90.00
#
_symmetry.space_group_name_H-M   'P 1'
#
loop_
_entity.id
_entity.type
_entity.pdbx_description
1 polymer ?
#
loop_
_entity_poly.entity_id
_entity_poly.type
_entity_poly.pdbx_seq_one_letter_code
_entity_poly.pdbx_strand_id
1 'polypeptide(L)' 'MSKTSEMLDNVESAIANVLSGGQSYKIGSRTLTRADLNMLYKMRNDLKAEQNQELGNTGLLDDAYVVFFDGR' A
#
# COMPACT_ATOMS: atom_id res chain seq x y z
N MET A 1 -17.24 -0.01 10.17
CA MET A 1 -16.13 0.36 9.27
C MET A 1 -16.44 -0.24 7.92
N SER A 2 -16.16 0.46 6.81
CA SER A 2 -16.33 -0.14 5.49
C SER A 2 -15.32 -1.28 5.31
N LYS A 3 -15.70 -2.34 4.62
CA LYS A 3 -14.85 -3.52 4.37
C LYS A 3 -13.52 -3.13 3.69
N THR A 4 -13.55 -2.07 2.90
CA THR A 4 -12.40 -1.44 2.23
C THR A 4 -11.37 -0.86 3.22
N SER A 5 -11.84 -0.21 4.30
CA SER A 5 -10.95 0.36 5.33
C SER A 5 -10.19 -0.72 6.10
N GLU A 6 -10.85 -1.82 6.47
CA GLU A 6 -10.20 -2.92 7.21
C GLU A 6 -9.16 -3.64 6.33
N MET A 7 -9.41 -3.81 5.04
CA MET A 7 -8.45 -4.40 4.11
C MET A 7 -7.22 -3.51 3.92
N LEU A 8 -7.41 -2.18 3.88
CA LEU A 8 -6.33 -1.21 3.75
C LEU A 8 -5.40 -1.25 4.96
N ASP A 9 -5.94 -1.28 6.19
CA ASP A 9 -5.14 -1.38 7.42
C ASP A 9 -4.30 -2.66 7.48
N ASN A 10 -4.85 -3.77 6.99
CA ASN A 10 -4.14 -5.04 6.89
C ASN A 10 -2.98 -4.98 5.88
N VAL A 11 -3.18 -4.32 4.73
CA VAL A 11 -2.12 -4.13 3.72
C VAL A 11 -1.03 -3.20 4.24
N GLU A 12 -1.38 -2.10 4.91
CA GLU A 12 -0.39 -1.19 5.50
C GLU A 12 0.42 -1.88 6.62
N SER A 13 -0.24 -2.70 7.45
CA SER A 13 0.43 -3.54 8.45
C SER A 13 1.37 -4.57 7.82
N ALA A 14 0.95 -5.20 6.72
CA ALA A 14 1.79 -6.14 5.98
C ALA A 14 3.04 -5.45 5.40
N ILE A 15 2.89 -4.26 4.82
CA ILE A 15 4.01 -3.44 4.32
C ILE A 15 4.96 -3.09 5.46
N ALA A 16 4.44 -2.64 6.61
CA ALA A 16 5.24 -2.29 7.78
C ALA A 16 6.06 -3.50 8.28
N ASN A 17 5.46 -4.70 8.31
CA ASN A 17 6.14 -5.94 8.68
C ASN A 17 7.22 -6.36 7.67
N VAL A 18 7.02 -6.08 6.38
CA VAL A 18 8.07 -6.30 5.37
C VAL A 18 9.25 -5.35 5.59
N LEU A 19 8.95 -4.07 5.79
CA LEU A 19 9.95 -3.02 5.98
C LEU A 19 10.74 -3.19 7.28
N SER A 20 10.10 -3.67 8.36
CA SER A 20 10.75 -3.97 9.64
C SER A 20 11.64 -5.22 9.60
N GLY A 21 11.73 -5.90 8.45
CA GLY A 21 12.56 -7.09 8.28
C GLY A 21 11.88 -8.41 8.64
N GLY A 22 10.57 -8.39 8.92
CA GLY A 22 9.74 -9.57 9.24
C GLY A 22 9.59 -10.58 8.09
N GLN A 23 10.21 -10.32 6.94
CA GLN A 23 10.26 -11.24 5.81
C GLN A 23 11.60 -11.93 5.61
N SER A 24 12.56 -11.71 6.50
CA SER A 24 13.79 -12.46 6.52
C SER A 24 13.62 -13.70 7.40
N TYR A 25 13.53 -14.87 6.77
CA TYR A 25 13.63 -16.14 7.49
C TYR A 25 14.94 -16.84 7.11
N LYS A 26 15.69 -17.26 8.13
CA LYS A 26 16.89 -18.08 7.97
C LYS A 26 16.50 -19.55 7.94
N ILE A 27 16.87 -20.23 6.87
CA ILE A 27 16.81 -21.69 6.75
C ILE A 27 18.26 -22.17 6.63
N GLY A 28 18.84 -22.62 7.74
CA GLY A 28 20.25 -22.99 7.80
C GLY A 28 21.17 -21.78 7.54
N SER A 29 22.03 -21.88 6.52
CA SER A 29 22.93 -20.79 6.09
C SER A 29 22.30 -19.83 5.06
N ARG A 30 21.06 -20.08 4.63
CA ARG A 30 20.39 -19.31 3.57
C ARG A 30 19.36 -18.37 4.19
N THR A 31 19.46 -17.09 3.84
CA THR A 31 18.43 -16.09 4.14
C THR A 31 17.50 -15.99 2.94
N LEU A 32 16.20 -16.18 3.14
CA LEU A 32 15.19 -16.00 2.10
C LEU A 32 14.29 -14.80 2.47
N THR A 33 14.13 -13.88 1.53
CA THR A 33 13.25 -12.71 1.63
C THR A 33 12.43 -12.62 0.35
N ARG A 34 11.10 -12.78 0.42
CA ARG A 34 10.23 -12.35 -0.69
C ARG A 34 8.74 -12.27 -0.33
N ALA A 35 8.27 -11.11 0.12
CA ALA A 35 7.05 -10.58 -0.47
C ALA A 35 7.39 -9.50 -1.47
N ASP A 36 6.58 -9.44 -2.50
CA ASP A 36 6.67 -8.42 -3.52
C ASP A 36 6.04 -7.13 -2.98
N LEU A 37 6.89 -6.22 -2.48
CA LEU A 37 6.47 -4.88 -2.06
C LEU A 37 5.71 -4.15 -3.17
N ASN A 38 6.04 -4.40 -4.44
CA ASN A 38 5.35 -3.79 -5.57
C ASN A 38 3.88 -4.24 -5.62
N MET A 39 3.61 -5.51 -5.35
CA MET A 39 2.24 -6.04 -5.28
C MET A 39 1.45 -5.43 -4.10
N LEU A 40 2.08 -5.30 -2.92
CA LEU A 40 1.45 -4.67 -1.76
C LEU A 40 1.13 -3.19 -2.00
N TYR A 41 2.02 -2.45 -2.66
CA TYR A 41 1.77 -1.05 -3.02
C TYR A 41 0.65 -0.90 -4.05
N LYS A 42 0.54 -1.81 -5.02
CA LYS A 42 -0.59 -1.83 -5.97
C LYS A 42 -1.91 -2.05 -5.25
N MET A 43 -2.01 -3.09 -4.41
CA MET A 43 -3.23 -3.38 -3.65
C MET A 43 -3.65 -2.22 -2.75
N ARG A 44 -2.69 -1.53 -2.10
CA ARG A 44 -2.98 -0.32 -1.32
C ARG A 44 -3.57 0.80 -2.18
N ASN A 45 -3.01 1.04 -3.36
CA ASN A 45 -3.49 2.09 -4.25
C ASN A 45 -4.90 1.77 -4.78
N ASP A 46 -5.14 0.52 -5.19
CA ASP A 46 -6.45 0.07 -5.67
C ASP A 46 -7.52 0.22 -4.58
N LEU A 47 -7.22 -0.19 -3.33
CA LEU A 47 -8.14 -0.04 -2.20
C LEU A 47 -8.40 1.44 -1.84
N LYS A 48 -7.41 2.33 -1.99
CA LYS A 48 -7.61 3.77 -1.79
C LYS A 48 -8.49 4.38 -2.88
N ALA A 49 -8.34 3.92 -4.12
CA ALA A 49 -9.21 4.33 -5.21
C ALA A 49 -10.65 3.85 -4.99
N GLU A 50 -10.85 2.60 -4.60
CA GLU A 50 -12.16 2.05 -4.25
C GLU A 50 -12.81 2.82 -3.09
N GLN A 51 -12.05 3.15 -2.04
CA GLN A 51 -12.54 3.94 -0.91
C GLN A 51 -13.01 5.34 -1.37
N ASN A 52 -12.25 6.00 -2.24
CA ASN A 52 -12.61 7.31 -2.79
C ASN A 52 -13.88 7.23 -3.67
N GLN A 53 -14.03 6.16 -4.44
CA GLN A 53 -15.22 5.88 -5.24
C GLN A 53 -16.45 5.60 -4.35
N GLU A 54 -16.30 4.81 -3.29
CA GLU A 54 -17.37 4.52 -2.31
C GLU A 54 -17.85 5.79 -1.58
N LEU A 55 -16.96 6.74 -1.33
CA LEU A 55 -17.27 8.04 -0.73
C LEU A 55 -18.02 9.00 -1.68
N GLY A 56 -18.32 8.57 -2.91
CA GLY A 56 -19.09 9.37 -3.88
C GLY A 56 -18.31 10.52 -4.49
N ASN A 57 -16.99 10.56 -4.30
CA ASN A 57 -16.11 11.56 -4.86
C ASN A 57 -15.56 11.06 -6.19
N THR A 58 -16.44 10.84 -7.17
CA THR A 58 -16.11 10.38 -8.53
C THR A 58 -15.74 11.57 -9.43
N GLY A 59 -14.78 12.37 -8.99
CA GLY A 59 -14.29 13.50 -9.75
C GLY A 59 -13.48 13.03 -10.96
N LEU A 60 -13.61 13.70 -12.09
CA LEU A 60 -12.82 13.44 -13.31
C LEU A 60 -11.28 13.34 -13.08
N LEU A 61 -10.78 13.79 -11.92
CA LEU A 61 -9.37 13.94 -11.58
C LEU A 61 -8.94 13.15 -10.33
N ASP A 62 -9.65 12.09 -9.93
CA ASP A 62 -9.34 11.36 -8.69
C ASP A 62 -7.94 10.71 -8.68
N ASP A 63 -7.38 10.44 -9.86
CA ASP A 63 -6.01 9.91 -10.04
C ASP A 63 -4.95 11.01 -10.30
N ALA A 64 -5.33 12.29 -10.28
CA ALA A 64 -4.41 13.40 -10.53
C ALA A 64 -3.74 13.87 -9.25
N TYR A 65 -2.40 13.81 -9.20
CA TYR A 65 -1.62 14.30 -8.06
C TYR A 65 -1.02 15.68 -8.34
N VAL A 66 -1.16 16.63 -7.41
CA VAL A 66 -0.52 17.95 -7.46
C VAL A 66 0.82 17.89 -6.74
N VAL A 67 1.91 18.20 -7.46
CA VAL A 67 3.27 18.29 -6.89
C VAL A 67 3.65 19.74 -6.73
N PHE A 68 4.11 20.12 -5.53
CA PHE A 68 4.70 21.43 -5.27
C PHE A 68 6.21 21.36 -5.46
N PHE A 69 6.75 22.18 -6.37
CA PHE A 69 8.19 22.37 -6.51
C PHE A 69 8.56 23.66 -5.79
N ASP A 70 9.13 23.54 -4.58
CA ASP A 70 9.76 24.69 -3.94
C ASP A 70 11.08 24.95 -4.68
N GLY A 71 11.18 26.12 -5.31
CA GLY A 71 12.35 26.54 -6.06
C GLY A 71 13.55 26.69 -5.13
N ARG A 72 14.74 26.34 -5.63
CA ARG A 72 16.01 26.39 -4.88
C ARG A 72 16.33 27.76 -4.31
#